data_AF-A0A8C8RSP6-F1
#
_entry.id   AF-A0A8C8RSP6-F1
#
_cell.length_a   1.000
_cell.length_b   1.000
_cell.length_c   1.000
_cell.angle_alpha   90.00
_cell.angle_beta   90.00
_cell.angle_gamma   90.00
#
_symmetry.space_group_name_H-M   'P 1'
#
loop_
_entity.id
_entity.type
_entity.pdbx_description
1 polymer ?
#
loop_
_entity_poly.entity_id
_entity_poly.type
_entity_poly.pdbx_seq_one_letter_code
_entity_poly.pdbx_strand_id
1 'polypeptide(L)'
;MGRKRLITDSFRVVKRQRRDRDTKEGSPEDGLRPEPGTAGVPGGTAGSCNAEVVSVPADAPSGGSPHPANLEMLKQFDLSWEYGPCTGITRLQRWERAEFLGLSPPLTVRETLLEHKGDPSFMQCLWHGYPL
;
A
#
# COMPACT_ATOMS: atom_id res chain seq x y z
N MET A 1 26.64 -26.85 -23.24
CA MET A 1 25.36 -26.75 -22.52
C MET A 1 25.53 -25.76 -21.37
N GLY A 2 24.98 -24.53 -21.49
CA GLY A 2 25.21 -23.46 -20.53
C GLY A 2 24.35 -23.63 -19.27
N ARG A 3 24.95 -23.54 -18.08
CA ARG A 3 24.22 -23.57 -16.81
C ARG A 3 23.53 -22.21 -16.61
N LYS A 4 22.21 -22.24 -16.43
CA LYS A 4 21.36 -21.07 -16.21
C LYS A 4 21.70 -20.50 -14.83
N ARG A 5 22.09 -19.23 -14.74
CA ARG A 5 22.41 -18.59 -13.45
C ARG A 5 21.14 -18.53 -12.60
N LEU A 6 21.22 -18.99 -11.35
CA LEU A 6 20.13 -18.92 -10.38
C LEU A 6 20.09 -17.53 -9.72
N ILE A 7 18.94 -17.12 -9.20
CA ILE A 7 18.78 -15.85 -8.47
C ILE A 7 19.76 -15.76 -7.29
N THR A 8 20.07 -16.91 -6.66
CA THR A 8 21.03 -17.03 -5.56
C THR A 8 22.47 -16.69 -5.95
N ASP A 9 22.78 -16.68 -7.24
CA ASP A 9 24.11 -16.44 -7.79
C ASP A 9 24.46 -14.92 -7.85
N SER A 10 23.47 -14.04 -7.63
CA SER A 10 23.64 -12.58 -7.73
C SER A 10 23.90 -11.89 -6.40
N PHE A 11 23.75 -12.60 -5.27
CA PHE A 11 24.03 -12.02 -3.96
C PHE A 11 25.53 -12.03 -3.68
N ARG A 12 26.11 -10.84 -3.48
CA ARG A 12 27.48 -10.71 -3.00
C ARG A 12 27.54 -11.21 -1.56
N VAL A 13 28.27 -12.29 -1.33
CA VAL A 13 28.64 -12.73 0.02
C VAL A 13 29.56 -11.66 0.62
N VAL A 14 29.01 -10.79 1.47
CA VAL A 14 29.81 -9.87 2.27
C VAL A 14 30.37 -10.65 3.45
N LYS A 15 31.69 -10.87 3.44
CA LYS A 15 32.40 -11.49 4.56
C LYS A 15 32.36 -10.51 5.74
N ARG A 16 31.50 -10.78 6.73
CA ARG A 16 31.41 -9.99 7.97
C ARG A 16 32.74 -10.06 8.70
N GLN A 17 33.56 -9.01 8.58
CA GLN A 17 34.76 -8.84 9.38
C GLN A 17 34.35 -8.57 10.83
N ARG A 18 34.84 -9.39 11.77
CA ARG A 18 34.65 -9.15 13.20
C ARG A 18 35.29 -7.81 13.54
N ARG A 19 34.47 -6.81 13.86
CA ARG A 19 34.94 -5.54 14.40
C ARG A 19 35.20 -5.74 15.88
N ASP A 20 36.47 -5.64 16.23
CA ASP A 20 36.93 -5.49 17.61
C ASP A 20 36.50 -4.11 18.13
N ARG A 21 36.14 -4.06 19.41
CA ARG A 21 35.53 -2.93 20.10
C ARG A 21 36.62 -2.28 20.95
N ASP A 22 37.09 -1.08 20.59
CA ASP A 22 37.41 -0.02 21.57
C ASP A 22 37.86 1.33 20.95
N THR A 23 37.66 2.41 21.72
CA THR A 23 38.30 3.75 21.68
C THR A 23 37.62 4.94 20.99
N LYS A 24 36.86 5.69 21.82
CA LYS A 24 36.81 7.15 22.13
C LYS A 24 36.89 8.29 21.07
N GLU A 25 35.90 9.19 21.25
CA GLU A 25 35.89 10.68 21.36
C GLU A 25 36.14 11.59 20.15
N GLY A 26 35.23 12.58 20.01
CA GLY A 26 35.40 13.78 19.19
C GLY A 26 34.07 14.49 18.86
N SER A 27 33.64 15.44 19.71
CA SER A 27 32.71 16.56 19.39
C SER A 27 33.49 17.68 18.65
N PRO A 28 32.90 18.75 18.03
CA PRO A 28 31.63 19.42 18.38
C PRO A 28 30.79 20.06 17.23
N GLU A 29 29.68 20.69 17.67
CA GLU A 29 28.80 21.79 17.16
C GLU A 29 28.87 22.36 15.72
N ASP A 30 27.70 22.50 15.08
CA ASP A 30 27.09 23.71 14.44
C ASP A 30 25.81 23.20 13.70
N GLY A 31 24.59 23.71 13.88
CA GLY A 31 24.14 25.02 13.42
C GLY A 31 22.91 24.86 12.50
N LEU A 32 21.83 25.57 12.84
CA LEU A 32 20.68 25.99 12.02
C LEU A 32 19.54 25.01 11.65
N ARG A 33 18.40 25.26 12.33
CA ARG A 33 17.02 25.06 11.85
C ARG A 33 16.75 25.91 10.59
N PRO A 34 15.89 25.42 9.68
CA PRO A 34 14.87 26.32 9.15
C PRO A 34 13.45 25.70 9.11
N GLU A 35 12.48 26.58 9.32
CA GLU A 35 11.04 26.40 9.20
C GLU A 35 10.62 26.09 7.75
N PRO A 36 9.55 25.32 7.49
CA PRO A 36 8.85 25.37 6.21
C PRO A 36 7.57 26.21 6.30
N GLY A 37 7.66 27.44 5.81
CA GLY A 37 6.52 28.28 5.46
C GLY A 37 6.05 28.05 4.02
N THR A 38 4.74 27.93 3.88
CA THR A 38 3.86 28.45 2.81
C THR A 38 4.08 28.09 1.33
N ALA A 39 2.97 27.59 0.77
CA ALA A 39 2.38 27.91 -0.54
C ALA A 39 3.08 27.45 -1.82
N GLY A 40 2.40 26.56 -2.55
CA GLY A 40 2.72 26.22 -3.93
C GLY A 40 1.59 25.44 -4.57
N VAL A 41 0.60 26.16 -5.12
CA VAL A 41 -0.39 25.64 -6.06
C VAL A 41 0.28 25.51 -7.43
N PRO A 42 0.06 24.43 -8.18
CA PRO A 42 0.08 24.53 -9.63
C PRO A 42 -1.22 24.02 -10.27
N GLY A 43 -1.88 24.93 -10.99
CA GLY A 43 -2.80 24.57 -12.06
C GLY A 43 -2.03 24.23 -13.35
N GLY A 44 -2.58 23.32 -14.16
CA GLY A 44 -1.98 22.89 -15.42
C GLY A 44 -2.83 21.88 -16.18
N THR A 45 -3.80 22.40 -16.93
CA THR A 45 -4.40 21.97 -18.21
C THR A 45 -4.08 20.59 -18.84
N ALA A 46 -5.14 19.89 -19.28
CA ALA A 46 -5.35 19.17 -20.56
C ALA A 46 -6.55 18.23 -20.33
N GLY A 47 -7.55 18.04 -21.18
CA GLY A 47 -7.56 17.84 -22.62
C GLY A 47 -8.68 16.81 -22.87
N SER A 48 -9.48 17.06 -23.91
CA SER A 48 -10.72 16.38 -24.27
C SER A 48 -10.59 14.88 -24.59
N CYS A 49 -11.59 14.07 -24.22
CA CYS A 49 -12.22 13.15 -25.19
C CYS A 49 -13.66 12.79 -24.80
N ASN A 50 -14.54 12.82 -25.80
CA ASN A 50 -15.94 12.39 -25.73
C ASN A 50 -16.00 10.86 -25.75
N ALA A 51 -16.90 10.26 -24.96
CA ALA A 51 -17.39 8.90 -25.20
C ALA A 51 -18.78 8.73 -24.56
N GLU A 52 -19.79 9.02 -25.36
CA GLU A 52 -20.98 8.18 -25.59
C GLU A 52 -21.71 7.64 -24.35
N VAL A 53 -22.81 8.33 -24.01
CA VAL A 53 -23.84 7.87 -23.10
C VAL A 53 -24.51 6.61 -23.65
N VAL A 54 -24.19 5.46 -23.06
CA VAL A 54 -25.03 4.27 -23.18
C VAL A 54 -25.85 4.14 -21.90
N SER A 55 -27.11 4.54 -21.99
CA SER A 55 -28.11 4.26 -20.97
C SER A 55 -28.37 2.76 -20.98
N VAL A 56 -28.00 2.07 -19.90
CA VAL A 56 -28.48 0.71 -19.59
C VAL A 56 -29.31 0.77 -18.30
N PRO A 57 -30.51 0.16 -18.29
CA PRO A 57 -31.55 0.44 -17.30
C PRO A 57 -31.35 -0.30 -15.98
N ALA A 58 -32.02 0.25 -14.96
CA ALA A 58 -32.19 -0.27 -13.62
C ALA A 58 -32.60 -1.76 -13.55
N ASP A 59 -31.96 -2.53 -12.66
CA ASP A 59 -32.64 -3.14 -11.49
C ASP A 59 -31.61 -3.76 -10.51
N ALA A 60 -31.64 -3.29 -9.25
CA ALA A 60 -31.09 -3.81 -7.98
C ALA A 60 -29.63 -4.34 -7.89
N PRO A 61 -28.94 -4.00 -6.78
CA PRO A 61 -28.77 -5.07 -5.79
C PRO A 61 -29.08 -4.56 -4.38
N SER A 62 -30.33 -4.72 -3.97
CA SER A 62 -30.65 -4.82 -2.54
C SER A 62 -30.38 -6.27 -2.13
N GLY A 63 -29.21 -6.54 -1.56
CA GLY A 63 -28.86 -7.88 -1.12
C GLY A 63 -27.49 -7.92 -0.48
N GLY A 64 -27.42 -7.54 0.80
CA GLY A 64 -26.26 -7.67 1.68
C GLY A 64 -25.86 -9.13 1.96
N SER A 65 -25.62 -9.89 0.90
CA SER A 65 -24.88 -11.14 0.98
C SER A 65 -23.42 -10.83 0.75
N PRO A 66 -22.48 -11.38 1.54
CA PRO A 66 -21.05 -11.27 1.28
C PRO A 66 -20.77 -11.92 -0.08
N HIS A 67 -20.75 -11.09 -1.13
CA HIS A 67 -20.58 -11.57 -2.48
C HIS A 67 -19.13 -12.05 -2.62
N PRO A 68 -18.85 -13.25 -3.16
CA PRO A 68 -17.49 -13.75 -3.31
C PRO A 68 -16.58 -12.78 -4.09
N ALA A 69 -17.16 -11.95 -4.97
CA ALA A 69 -16.45 -10.88 -5.66
C ALA A 69 -15.89 -9.79 -4.72
N ASN A 70 -16.59 -9.42 -3.65
CA ASN A 70 -16.13 -8.41 -2.69
C ASN A 70 -14.87 -8.89 -1.97
N LEU A 71 -14.87 -10.14 -1.53
CA LEU A 71 -13.68 -10.75 -0.91
C LEU A 71 -12.51 -10.87 -1.91
N GLU A 72 -12.79 -11.22 -3.17
CA GLU A 72 -11.74 -11.33 -4.18
C GLU A 72 -11.09 -9.97 -4.50
N MET A 73 -11.89 -8.92 -4.63
CA MET A 73 -11.41 -7.55 -4.77
C MET A 73 -10.53 -7.14 -3.56
N LEU A 74 -10.95 -7.48 -2.34
CA LEU A 74 -10.15 -7.20 -1.13
C LEU A 74 -8.82 -7.97 -1.12
N LYS A 75 -8.77 -9.20 -1.65
CA LYS A 75 -7.50 -9.93 -1.85
C LYS A 75 -6.62 -9.27 -2.90
N GLN A 76 -7.19 -8.78 -4.00
CA GLN A 76 -6.43 -8.05 -5.02
C GLN A 76 -5.82 -6.77 -4.42
N PHE A 77 -6.58 -6.05 -3.60
CA PHE A 77 -6.06 -4.93 -2.82
C PHE A 77 -4.91 -5.37 -1.91
N ASP A 78 -5.04 -6.51 -1.21
CA ASP A 78 -3.97 -7.08 -0.38
C ASP A 78 -2.65 -7.30 -1.16
N LEU A 79 -2.75 -7.75 -2.41
CA LEU A 79 -1.61 -8.07 -3.27
C LEU A 79 -0.98 -6.87 -3.98
N SER A 80 -1.70 -5.76 -4.10
CA SER A 80 -1.18 -4.54 -4.72
C SER A 80 -0.01 -3.97 -3.89
N TRP A 81 1.14 -3.70 -4.50
CA TRP A 81 2.32 -3.18 -3.77
C TRP A 81 2.29 -1.65 -3.63
N GLU A 82 1.48 -0.97 -4.45
CA GLU A 82 1.38 0.49 -4.50
C GLU A 82 0.91 1.13 -3.19
N TYR A 83 0.04 0.47 -2.42
CA TYR A 83 -0.49 0.97 -1.14
C TYR A 83 0.36 0.60 0.09
N GLY A 84 1.58 0.09 -0.14
CA GLY A 84 2.53 -0.32 0.90
C GLY A 84 2.15 -1.64 1.58
N PRO A 85 2.87 -2.12 2.61
CA PRO A 85 2.62 -3.42 3.22
C PRO A 85 1.27 -3.52 3.91
N CYS A 86 0.63 -4.70 3.88
CA CYS A 86 -0.63 -5.02 4.57
C CYS A 86 -0.47 -5.95 5.77
N THR A 87 0.72 -6.48 6.03
CA THR A 87 0.96 -7.34 7.17
C THR A 87 0.96 -6.52 8.46
N GLY A 88 0.35 -7.07 9.53
CA GLY A 88 0.31 -6.44 10.85
C GLY A 88 -0.65 -5.25 10.99
N ILE A 89 -1.46 -4.95 9.97
CA ILE A 89 -2.49 -3.91 10.00
C ILE A 89 -3.78 -4.41 9.35
N THR A 90 -4.92 -3.88 9.78
CA THR A 90 -6.21 -4.20 9.13
C THR A 90 -6.28 -3.60 7.72
N ARG A 91 -7.14 -4.16 6.85
CA ARG A 91 -7.36 -3.62 5.49
C ARG A 91 -7.80 -2.15 5.52
N LEU A 92 -8.63 -1.77 6.50
CA LEU A 92 -9.10 -0.40 6.65
C LEU A 92 -7.95 0.56 7.00
N GLN A 93 -7.10 0.20 7.96
CA GLN A 93 -5.92 1.00 8.31
C GLN A 93 -4.95 1.16 7.13
N ARG A 94 -4.77 0.09 6.33
CA ARG A 94 -3.97 0.18 5.10
C ARG A 94 -4.56 1.16 4.11
N TRP A 95 -5.87 1.10 3.91
CA TRP A 95 -6.60 2.01 3.03
C TRP A 95 -6.45 3.46 3.47
N GLU A 96 -6.67 3.76 4.76
CA GLU A 96 -6.53 5.11 5.33
C GLU A 96 -5.09 5.64 5.18
N ARG A 97 -4.08 4.79 5.42
CA ARG A 97 -2.68 5.18 5.20
C ARG A 97 -2.40 5.52 3.74
N ALA A 98 -2.92 4.74 2.81
CA ALA A 98 -2.73 5.00 1.37
C ALA A 98 -3.42 6.29 0.93
N GLU A 99 -4.62 6.56 1.44
CA GLU A 99 -5.34 7.83 1.22
C GLU A 99 -4.53 9.01 1.77
N PHE A 100 -4.04 8.91 3.01
CA PHE A 100 -3.21 9.93 3.64
C PHE A 100 -1.92 10.24 2.85
N LEU A 101 -1.34 9.23 2.19
CA LEU A 101 -0.17 9.39 1.33
C LEU A 101 -0.51 9.90 -0.08
N GLY A 102 -1.78 10.15 -0.40
CA GLY A 102 -2.23 10.60 -1.71
C GLY A 102 -2.18 9.52 -2.80
N LEU A 103 -2.11 8.24 -2.43
CA LEU A 103 -2.02 7.12 -3.38
C LEU A 103 -3.37 6.75 -4.01
N SER A 104 -4.45 7.46 -3.64
CA SER A 104 -5.78 7.32 -4.22
C SER A 104 -6.30 5.86 -4.26
N PRO A 105 -6.34 5.15 -3.12
CA PRO A 105 -6.84 3.77 -3.08
C PRO A 105 -8.33 3.69 -3.48
N PRO A 106 -8.81 2.55 -4.02
CA PRO A 106 -10.18 2.44 -4.53
C PRO A 106 -11.25 2.68 -3.46
N LEU A 107 -12.22 3.55 -3.71
CA LEU A 107 -13.30 3.86 -2.75
C LEU A 107 -14.19 2.65 -2.45
N THR A 108 -14.43 1.79 -3.45
CA THR A 108 -15.22 0.56 -3.31
C THR A 108 -14.65 -0.37 -2.23
N VAL A 109 -13.32 -0.39 -2.06
CA VAL A 109 -12.66 -1.14 -0.97
C VAL A 109 -13.10 -0.60 0.39
N ARG A 110 -13.08 0.73 0.57
CA ARG A 110 -13.50 1.36 1.82
C ARG A 110 -14.98 1.10 2.13
N GLU A 111 -15.84 1.27 1.15
CA GLU A 111 -17.29 1.04 1.30
C GLU A 111 -17.57 -0.39 1.75
N THR A 112 -16.96 -1.38 1.06
CA THR A 112 -17.06 -2.79 1.41
C THR A 112 -16.58 -3.05 2.85
N LEU A 113 -15.47 -2.44 3.26
CA LEU A 113 -14.94 -2.61 4.63
C LEU A 113 -15.83 -1.97 5.70
N LEU A 114 -16.52 -0.87 5.37
CA LEU A 114 -17.47 -0.22 6.27
C LEU A 114 -18.79 -0.99 6.39
N GLU A 115 -19.26 -1.59 5.28
CA GLU A 115 -20.45 -2.43 5.28
C GLU A 115 -20.27 -3.69 6.14
N HIS A 116 -19.09 -4.30 6.10
CA HIS A 116 -18.76 -5.53 6.83
C HIS A 116 -17.95 -5.27 8.11
N LYS A 117 -18.20 -4.14 8.79
CA LYS A 117 -17.45 -3.76 9.98
C LYS A 117 -17.69 -4.78 11.11
N GLY A 118 -16.66 -5.57 11.42
CA GLY A 118 -16.70 -6.62 12.45
C GLY A 118 -16.51 -8.04 11.92
N ASP A 119 -16.55 -8.25 10.59
CA ASP A 119 -16.22 -9.56 10.01
C ASP A 119 -14.69 -9.68 9.81
N PRO A 120 -14.02 -10.62 10.49
CA PRO A 120 -12.58 -10.81 10.35
C PRO A 120 -12.17 -11.17 8.91
N SER A 121 -13.01 -11.84 8.13
CA SER A 121 -12.68 -12.19 6.73
C SER A 121 -12.57 -10.96 5.83
N PHE A 122 -13.28 -9.88 6.16
CA PHE A 122 -13.22 -8.60 5.46
C PHE A 122 -12.15 -7.68 6.04
N MET A 123 -12.03 -7.62 7.36
CA MET A 123 -11.13 -6.68 8.03
C MET A 123 -9.66 -7.09 7.98
N GLN A 124 -9.37 -8.39 7.99
CA GLN A 124 -8.02 -8.91 7.99
C GLN A 124 -7.49 -9.09 6.57
N CYS A 125 -6.25 -8.67 6.31
CA CYS A 125 -5.49 -9.00 5.10
C CYS A 125 -5.23 -10.50 4.93
N LEU A 126 -4.88 -10.88 3.70
CA LEU A 126 -4.59 -12.25 3.28
C LEU A 126 -3.60 -13.03 4.19
N TRP A 127 -2.63 -12.34 4.79
CA TRP A 127 -1.53 -12.98 5.55
C TRP A 127 -1.68 -12.91 7.08
N HIS A 128 -2.85 -12.59 7.62
CA HIS A 128 -3.02 -12.42 9.08
C HIS A 128 -2.78 -13.69 9.90
N GLY A 129 -2.96 -14.87 9.29
CA GLY A 129 -2.70 -16.16 9.96
C GLY A 129 -1.25 -16.64 9.86
N TYR A 130 -0.37 -15.90 9.18
CA TYR A 130 1.02 -16.32 9.01
C TYR A 130 1.91 -15.74 10.12
N PRO A 131 2.72 -16.57 10.80
CA PRO A 131 3.70 -16.06 11.75
C PRO A 131 4.78 -15.26 11.00
N LEU A 132 5.09 -14.07 11.52
CA LEU A 132 6.10 -13.14 11.01
C LEU A 132 7.37 -13.16 11.88
#